data_AF-A0A344TTJ5-F1
#
_entry.id   AF-A0A344TTJ5-F1
#
_cell.length_a   1.000
_cell.length_b   1.000
_cell.length_c   1.000
_cell.angle_alpha   90.00
_cell.angle_beta   90.00
_cell.angle_gamma   90.00
#
_symmetry.space_group_name_H-M   'P 1'
#
loop_
_entity.id
_entity.type
_entity.pdbx_description
1 polymer ?
#
loop_
_entity_poly.entity_id
_entity_poly.type
_entity_poly.pdbx_seq_one_letter_code
_entity_poly.pdbx_strand_id
1 'polypeptide(L)'
;MYLFISIQTLFVTNSEITPHSRTAVLIFTKTNSGGTDHVWFYNMKADGYSLDDKRQEVALNDIPDIISRWHNRASETTRSRTHTSFLVPVAEIRSNNYDLSINRYKEVVYEEKTYDAPEVIIEHIKSLDKKCREALEELEKMLAED
;
A
#
# COMPACT_ATOMS: atom_id res chain seq x y z
N MET A 1 -5.04 30.89 -25.05
CA MET A 1 -4.73 31.17 -23.63
C MET A 1 -4.41 29.83 -22.99
N TYR A 2 -3.13 29.45 -22.93
CA TYR A 2 -2.72 28.17 -22.37
C TYR A 2 -2.79 28.25 -20.85
N LEU A 3 -3.63 27.41 -20.24
CA LEU A 3 -3.75 27.31 -18.79
C LEU A 3 -2.51 26.56 -18.28
N PHE A 4 -1.49 27.30 -17.84
CA PHE A 4 -0.29 26.71 -17.24
C PHE A 4 -0.66 26.22 -15.83
N ILE A 5 -0.67 24.90 -15.62
CA ILE A 5 -0.88 24.29 -14.30
C ILE A 5 0.48 23.75 -13.81
N SER A 6 1.11 24.37 -12.80
CA SER A 6 2.19 23.74 -12.02
C SER A 6 1.58 22.90 -10.91
N ILE A 7 1.48 21.60 -11.12
CA ILE A 7 1.02 20.67 -10.11
C ILE A 7 2.22 20.42 -9.16
N GLN A 8 2.31 21.05 -7.99
CA GLN A 8 3.13 20.45 -6.91
C GLN A 8 2.36 19.24 -6.39
N THR A 9 2.44 18.14 -7.13
CA THR A 9 1.54 17.01 -6.97
C THR A 9 1.91 16.22 -5.72
N LEU A 10 0.99 16.15 -4.77
CA LEU A 10 0.95 15.07 -3.79
C LEU A 10 0.02 13.99 -4.32
N PHE A 11 0.49 12.75 -4.34
CA PHE A 11 -0.39 11.60 -4.46
C PHE A 11 -0.26 10.74 -3.20
N VAL A 12 -1.28 10.82 -2.34
CA VAL A 12 -1.41 9.88 -1.21
C VAL A 12 -2.34 8.77 -1.66
N THR A 13 -1.85 7.56 -1.77
CA THR A 13 -2.73 6.39 -1.87
C THR A 13 -3.05 5.90 -0.48
N ASN A 14 -4.33 5.83 -0.16
CA ASN A 14 -4.79 5.04 0.95
C ASN A 14 -5.29 3.70 0.40
N SER A 15 -4.51 2.65 0.62
CA SER A 15 -4.88 1.31 0.16
C SER A 15 -5.99 0.67 0.99
N GLU A 16 -6.42 1.26 2.12
CA GLU A 16 -7.11 0.50 3.17
C GLU A 16 -8.32 1.21 3.84
N ILE A 17 -8.65 2.49 3.55
CA ILE A 17 -9.80 3.23 4.15
C ILE A 17 -11.14 2.47 4.05
N THR A 18 -11.27 1.49 3.14
CA THR A 18 -12.35 0.51 3.18
C THR A 18 -11.81 -0.86 2.71
N PRO A 19 -12.37 -2.00 3.19
CA PRO A 19 -11.91 -3.33 2.80
C PRO A 19 -12.02 -3.65 1.29
N HIS A 20 -12.72 -2.81 0.51
CA HIS A 20 -13.02 -3.08 -0.91
C HIS A 20 -12.71 -1.91 -1.86
N SER A 21 -12.31 -0.73 -1.38
CA SER A 21 -12.02 0.41 -2.26
C SER A 21 -10.74 1.16 -1.86
N ARG A 22 -9.91 1.45 -2.87
CA ARG A 22 -8.70 2.28 -2.73
C ARG A 22 -9.08 3.72 -2.99
N THR A 23 -8.63 4.62 -2.13
CA THR A 23 -8.85 6.06 -2.26
C THR A 23 -7.51 6.75 -2.45
N ALA A 24 -7.48 7.77 -3.28
CA ALA A 24 -6.29 8.63 -3.43
C ALA A 24 -6.63 10.08 -3.13
N VAL A 25 -5.70 10.78 -2.49
CA VAL A 25 -5.78 12.23 -2.26
C VAL A 25 -4.77 12.91 -3.17
N LEU A 26 -5.28 13.84 -3.99
CA LEU A 26 -4.48 14.66 -4.88
C LEU A 26 -4.38 16.08 -4.31
N ILE A 27 -3.17 16.54 -4.02
CA ILE A 27 -2.92 17.96 -3.67
C ILE A 27 -2.18 18.62 -4.80
N PHE A 28 -2.64 19.81 -5.18
CA PHE A 28 -2.03 20.62 -6.21
C PHE A 28 -2.22 22.10 -5.90
N THR A 29 -1.35 22.93 -6.45
CA THR A 29 -1.44 24.39 -6.36
C THR A 29 -1.70 24.93 -7.75
N LYS A 30 -2.67 25.83 -7.90
CA LYS A 30 -2.83 26.55 -9.17
C LYS A 30 -1.71 27.59 -9.27
N THR A 31 -0.95 27.57 -10.36
CA THR A 31 0.04 28.61 -10.65
C THR A 31 -0.34 29.37 -11.92
N ASN A 32 0.17 30.59 -12.08
CA ASN A 32 -0.03 31.40 -13.29
C ASN A 32 1.17 31.33 -14.24
N SER A 33 2.26 30.68 -13.81
CA SER A 33 3.46 30.37 -14.58
C SER A 33 4.18 29.19 -13.91
N GLY A 34 5.00 28.46 -14.66
CA GLY A 34 5.69 27.25 -14.19
C GLY A 34 4.84 25.98 -14.33
N GLY A 35 5.52 24.84 -14.44
CA GLY A 35 4.94 23.50 -14.51
C GLY A 35 5.36 22.65 -13.31
N THR A 36 5.00 21.36 -13.33
CA THR A 36 5.49 20.36 -12.37
C THR A 36 6.79 19.78 -12.87
N ASP A 37 7.84 19.80 -12.06
CA ASP A 37 9.05 19.03 -12.37
C ASP A 37 8.95 17.61 -11.80
N HIS A 38 8.44 17.50 -10.56
CA HIS A 38 8.33 16.23 -9.83
C HIS A 38 6.98 16.11 -9.10
N VAL A 39 6.49 14.88 -9.02
CA VAL A 39 5.33 14.47 -8.23
C VAL A 39 5.80 13.68 -7.02
N TRP A 40 5.36 14.08 -5.83
CA TRP A 40 5.65 13.37 -4.61
C TRP A 40 4.58 12.33 -4.33
N PHE A 41 5.00 11.08 -4.24
CA PHE A 41 4.16 9.95 -3.89
C PHE A 41 4.37 9.59 -2.42
N TYR A 42 3.27 9.32 -1.72
CA TYR A 42 3.29 8.77 -0.37
C TYR A 42 2.35 7.56 -0.28
N ASN A 43 2.90 6.42 0.13
CA ASN A 43 2.13 5.20 0.35
C ASN A 43 1.64 5.14 1.81
N MET A 44 0.45 5.68 2.05
CA MET A 44 -0.17 5.67 3.37
C MET A 44 -0.74 4.30 3.68
N LYS A 45 -0.27 3.70 4.78
CA LYS A 45 -0.72 2.40 5.28
C LYS A 45 -1.86 2.55 6.29
N ALA A 46 -1.80 3.55 7.17
CA ALA A 46 -2.87 3.75 8.16
C ALA A 46 -3.07 5.22 8.54
N ASP A 47 -4.31 5.55 8.90
CA ASP A 47 -4.74 6.88 9.32
C ASP A 47 -4.91 7.05 10.83
N GLY A 48 -4.49 6.06 11.61
CA GLY A 48 -4.69 6.05 13.07
C GLY A 48 -6.00 5.43 13.52
N TYR A 49 -6.80 4.85 12.62
CA TYR A 49 -8.04 4.14 12.98
C TYR A 49 -8.09 2.71 12.43
N SER A 50 -8.86 1.84 13.07
CA SER A 50 -9.19 0.51 12.57
C SER A 50 -9.95 0.58 11.24
N LEU A 51 -9.87 -0.50 10.46
CA LEU A 51 -10.52 -0.62 9.15
C LEU A 51 -11.98 -1.10 9.23
N ASP A 52 -12.43 -1.52 10.41
CA ASP A 52 -13.82 -1.90 10.63
C ASP A 52 -14.70 -0.65 10.75
N ASP A 53 -16.01 -0.85 10.63
CA ASP A 53 -16.99 0.25 10.70
C ASP A 53 -16.94 1.01 12.03
N LYS A 54 -16.33 0.42 13.07
CA LYS A 54 -16.21 1.03 14.40
C LYS A 54 -15.13 2.12 14.43
N ARG A 55 -14.16 2.10 13.50
CA ARG A 55 -13.10 3.12 13.35
C ARG A 55 -12.51 3.53 14.70
N GLN A 56 -12.01 2.56 15.45
CA GLN A 56 -11.39 2.76 16.76
C GLN A 56 -9.94 3.22 16.59
N GLU A 57 -9.44 4.05 17.49
CA GLU A 57 -8.06 4.53 17.42
C GLU A 57 -7.05 3.36 17.52
N VAL A 58 -6.02 3.41 16.69
CA VAL A 58 -4.91 2.45 16.67
C VAL A 58 -3.58 3.19 16.69
N ALA A 59 -2.54 2.51 17.17
CA ALA A 59 -1.20 3.10 17.27
C ALA A 59 -0.57 3.42 15.91
N LEU A 60 -0.97 2.74 14.84
CA LEU A 60 -0.41 2.92 13.50
C LEU A 60 -1.05 4.13 12.82
N ASN A 61 -0.29 5.23 12.66
CA ASN A 61 -0.76 6.46 12.05
C ASN A 61 0.35 7.15 11.25
N ASP A 62 0.18 7.23 9.93
CA ASP A 62 1.16 7.85 9.04
C ASP A 62 0.95 9.36 8.87
N ILE A 63 -0.20 9.91 9.26
CA ILE A 63 -0.55 11.33 9.05
C ILE A 63 0.51 12.28 9.62
N PRO A 64 1.02 12.10 10.85
CA PRO A 64 2.08 12.97 11.38
C PRO A 64 3.37 12.94 10.54
N ASP A 65 3.76 11.77 10.02
CA ASP A 65 4.94 11.63 9.15
C ASP A 65 4.69 12.29 7.78
N ILE A 66 3.50 12.11 7.20
CA ILE A 66 3.09 12.77 5.96
C ILE A 66 3.22 14.29 6.10
N ILE A 67 2.69 14.87 7.18
CA ILE A 67 2.74 16.32 7.42
C ILE A 67 4.19 16.77 7.57
N SER A 68 4.99 16.09 8.40
CA SER A 68 6.39 16.42 8.64
C SER A 68 7.20 16.43 7.32
N ARG A 69 7.05 15.39 6.50
CA ARG A 69 7.75 15.28 5.20
C ARG A 69 7.22 16.25 4.17
N TRP A 70 5.92 16.53 4.17
CA TRP A 70 5.33 17.52 3.29
C TRP A 70 5.98 18.89 3.51
N HIS A 71 6.29 19.26 4.75
CA HIS A 71 7.01 20.51 5.03
C HIS A 71 8.50 20.45 4.65
N ASN A 72 9.10 19.26 4.52
CA ASN A 72 10.52 19.05 4.21
C ASN A 72 10.78 18.29 2.89
N ARG A 73 10.00 18.58 1.84
CA ARG A 73 10.10 17.88 0.53
C ARG A 73 11.48 17.96 -0.13
N ALA A 74 12.28 18.99 0.18
CA ALA A 74 13.64 19.10 -0.34
C ALA A 74 14.51 17.89 0.01
N SER A 75 14.27 17.29 1.18
CA SER A 75 14.97 16.08 1.66
C SER A 75 14.53 14.78 0.98
N GLU A 76 13.45 14.79 0.19
CA GLU A 76 12.90 13.60 -0.46
C GLU A 76 13.62 13.27 -1.79
N THR A 77 14.50 14.15 -2.27
CA THR A 77 15.24 14.02 -3.54
C THR A 77 16.17 12.82 -3.60
N THR A 78 16.66 12.33 -2.45
CA THR A 78 17.58 11.20 -2.37
C THR A 78 16.90 9.87 -2.05
N ARG A 79 15.56 9.85 -1.91
CA ARG A 79 14.85 8.64 -1.51
C ARG A 79 14.63 7.71 -2.70
N SER A 80 14.88 6.42 -2.47
CA SER A 80 14.63 5.37 -3.45
C SER A 80 13.13 5.03 -3.55
N ARG A 81 12.72 4.49 -4.72
CA ARG A 81 11.38 3.95 -5.03
C ARG A 81 10.90 2.84 -4.11
N THR A 82 11.78 2.26 -3.30
CA THR A 82 11.47 1.23 -2.31
C THR A 82 10.90 1.80 -1.00
N HIS A 83 11.07 3.11 -0.75
CA HIS A 83 10.62 3.76 0.47
C HIS A 83 9.13 4.10 0.46
N THR A 84 8.60 4.46 1.64
CA THR A 84 7.21 4.92 1.82
C THR A 84 6.87 6.15 0.99
N SER A 85 7.86 7.03 0.74
CA SER A 85 7.71 8.25 -0.02
C SER A 85 8.89 8.48 -0.96
N PHE A 86 8.60 9.03 -2.14
CA PHE A 86 9.59 9.29 -3.19
C PHE A 86 9.08 10.30 -4.23
N LEU A 87 10.00 10.91 -5.00
CA LEU A 87 9.68 11.87 -6.06
C LEU A 87 9.77 11.24 -7.45
N VAL A 88 8.74 11.38 -8.28
CA VAL A 88 8.71 10.92 -9.68
C VAL A 88 8.83 12.12 -10.62
N PRO A 89 9.78 12.14 -11.57
CA PRO A 89 9.84 13.18 -12.60
C PRO A 89 8.58 13.19 -13.47
N VAL A 90 8.06 14.38 -13.80
CA VAL A 90 6.85 14.50 -14.63
C VAL A 90 7.01 13.86 -16.01
N ALA A 91 8.24 13.83 -16.54
CA ALA A 91 8.54 13.22 -17.82
C ALA A 91 8.21 11.72 -17.84
N GLU A 92 8.50 11.01 -16.74
CA GLU A 92 8.20 9.59 -16.56
C GLU A 92 6.68 9.35 -16.47
N ILE A 93 5.97 10.26 -15.79
CA ILE A 93 4.50 10.20 -15.70
C ILE A 93 3.86 10.40 -17.08
N ARG A 94 4.40 11.33 -17.87
CA ARG A 94 3.96 11.56 -19.25
C ARG A 94 4.19 10.34 -20.13
N SER A 95 5.35 9.68 -20.02
CA SER A 95 5.61 8.45 -20.77
C SER A 95 4.68 7.30 -20.36
N ASN A 96 4.21 7.30 -19.11
CA ASN A 96 3.23 6.34 -18.59
C ASN A 96 1.78 6.80 -18.78
N ASN A 97 1.48 7.64 -19.78
CA ASN A 97 0.13 8.11 -20.10
C ASN A 97 -0.60 8.78 -18.93
N TYR A 98 0.14 9.50 -18.08
CA TYR A 98 -0.39 10.13 -16.87
C TYR A 98 -1.01 9.15 -15.86
N ASP A 99 -0.59 7.88 -15.86
CA ASP A 99 -0.93 6.93 -14.81
C ASP A 99 -0.33 7.42 -13.47
N LEU A 100 -1.19 7.82 -12.54
CA LEU A 100 -0.80 8.27 -11.20
C LEU A 100 -0.89 7.14 -10.17
N SER A 101 -0.98 5.87 -10.57
CA SER A 101 -0.92 4.77 -9.62
C SER A 101 0.47 4.67 -8.99
N ILE A 102 0.57 4.76 -7.67
CA ILE A 102 1.85 4.62 -6.95
C ILE A 102 2.58 3.31 -7.28
N ASN A 103 1.81 2.23 -7.52
CA ASN A 103 2.33 0.91 -7.83
C ASN A 103 3.05 0.85 -9.18
N ARG A 104 2.80 1.82 -10.07
CA ARG A 104 3.51 1.93 -11.34
C ARG A 104 4.98 2.31 -11.13
N TYR A 105 5.26 3.10 -10.10
CA TYR A 105 6.56 3.73 -9.86
C TYR A 105 7.30 3.15 -8.65
N LYS A 106 6.60 2.35 -7.84
CA LYS A 106 7.17 1.72 -6.65
C LYS A 106 8.01 0.52 -7.05
N GLU A 107 9.22 0.44 -6.51
CA GLU A 107 10.06 -0.74 -6.63
C GLU A 107 9.78 -1.69 -5.47
N VAL A 108 9.38 -2.91 -5.80
CA VAL A 108 9.21 -3.97 -4.81
C VAL A 108 10.53 -4.73 -4.73
N VAL A 109 11.20 -4.64 -3.59
CA VAL A 109 12.34 -5.50 -3.30
C VAL A 109 11.80 -6.92 -3.09
N TYR A 110 12.03 -7.79 -4.06
CA TYR A 110 11.73 -9.20 -3.91
C TYR A 110 12.79 -9.82 -3.00
N GLU A 111 12.43 -10.07 -1.74
CA GLU A 111 13.16 -11.03 -0.94
C GLU A 111 12.91 -12.41 -1.52
N GLU A 112 13.99 -13.13 -1.84
CA GLU A 112 13.92 -14.51 -2.28
C GLU A 112 13.32 -15.33 -1.15
N LYS A 113 12.02 -15.66 -1.27
CA LYS A 113 11.34 -16.49 -0.30
C LYS A 113 11.95 -17.88 -0.38
N THR A 114 12.70 -18.25 0.65
CA THR A 114 13.14 -19.63 0.82
C THR A 114 11.91 -20.44 1.22
N TYR A 115 11.53 -21.36 0.34
CA TYR A 115 10.49 -22.34 0.62
C TYR A 115 11.14 -23.64 1.06
N ASP A 116 10.43 -24.36 1.92
CA ASP A 116 10.80 -25.75 2.20
C ASP A 116 10.75 -26.58 0.92
N ALA A 117 11.51 -27.66 0.88
CA ALA A 117 11.48 -28.58 -0.25
C ALA A 117 10.04 -29.08 -0.49
N PRO A 118 9.64 -29.34 -1.74
CA PRO A 118 8.28 -29.79 -2.08
C PRO A 118 7.81 -30.99 -1.23
N GLU A 119 8.72 -31.89 -0.89
CA GLU A 119 8.46 -33.07 -0.06
C GLU A 119 7.98 -32.68 1.35
N VAL A 120 8.60 -31.68 1.97
CA VAL A 120 8.25 -31.19 3.31
C VAL A 120 6.87 -30.51 3.30
N ILE A 121 6.59 -29.73 2.25
CA ILE A 121 5.27 -29.09 2.06
C ILE A 121 4.18 -30.16 1.91
N ILE A 122 4.44 -31.21 1.13
CA ILE A 122 3.51 -32.32 0.94
C ILE A 122 3.28 -33.09 2.25
N GLU A 123 4.32 -33.31 3.05
CA GLU A 123 4.19 -33.93 4.37
C GLU A 123 3.34 -33.08 5.33
N HIS A 124 3.54 -31.76 5.35
CA HIS A 124 2.71 -30.84 6.11
C HIS A 124 1.24 -30.89 5.67
N ILE A 125 0.97 -30.90 4.36
CA ILE A 125 -0.40 -31.02 3.83
C ILE A 125 -1.05 -32.32 4.30
N LYS A 126 -0.35 -33.47 4.19
CA LYS A 126 -0.88 -34.77 4.65
C LYS A 126 -1.15 -34.79 6.15
N SER A 127 -0.28 -34.18 6.95
CA SER A 127 -0.45 -34.07 8.39
C SER A 127 -1.67 -33.24 8.76
N LEU A 128 -1.88 -32.11 8.10
CA LEU A 128 -3.07 -31.26 8.29
C LEU A 128 -4.36 -31.99 7.87
N ASP A 129 -4.35 -32.70 6.74
CA ASP A 129 -5.51 -33.46 6.27
C ASP A 129 -5.90 -34.57 7.25
N LYS A 130 -4.90 -35.25 7.84
CA LYS A 130 -5.13 -36.23 8.89
C LYS A 130 -5.81 -35.60 10.12
N LYS A 131 -5.31 -34.46 10.59
CA LYS A 131 -5.90 -33.74 11.74
C LYS A 131 -7.34 -33.30 11.48
N CYS A 132 -7.62 -32.79 10.27
CA CYS A 132 -8.98 -32.45 9.87
C CYS A 132 -9.91 -33.66 9.91
N ARG A 133 -9.45 -34.82 9.43
CA ARG A 133 -10.23 -36.05 9.46
C ARG A 133 -10.52 -36.54 10.88
N GLU A 134 -9.50 -36.56 11.73
CA GLU A 134 -9.65 -36.94 13.15
C GLU A 134 -10.64 -36.03 13.88
N ALA A 135 -10.55 -34.71 13.67
CA ALA A 135 -11.48 -33.74 14.26
C ALA A 135 -12.93 -33.93 13.75
N LEU A 136 -13.10 -34.32 12.49
CA LEU A 136 -14.41 -34.58 11.89
C LEU A 136 -15.02 -35.88 12.45
N GLU A 137 -14.23 -36.94 12.59
CA GLU A 137 -14.65 -38.20 13.23
C GLU A 137 -15.03 -38.00 14.70
N GLU A 138 -14.31 -37.16 15.44
CA GLU A 138 -14.65 -36.80 16.82
C GLU A 138 -16.00 -36.07 16.88
N LEU A 139 -16.22 -35.09 16.00
CA LEU A 139 -17.49 -34.38 15.89
C LEU A 139 -18.65 -35.31 15.53
N GLU A 140 -18.45 -36.23 14.59
CA GLU A 140 -19.45 -37.24 14.21
C GLU A 140 -19.83 -38.16 15.38
N LYS A 141 -18.86 -38.57 16.21
CA LYS A 141 -19.14 -39.37 17.42
C LYS A 141 -19.95 -38.60 18.44
N MET A 142 -19.59 -37.35 18.71
CA MET A 142 -20.33 -36.50 19.66
C MET A 142 -21.79 -36.32 19.23
N LEU A 143 -22.06 -36.20 17.93
CA LEU A 143 -23.43 -36.07 17.38
C LEU A 143 -24.22 -37.39 17.36
N ALA A 144 -23.55 -38.54 17.43
CA ALA A 144 -24.20 -39.86 17.45
C ALA A 144 -24.50 -40.37 18.87
N GLU A 145 -23.97 -39.72 19.91
CA GLU A 145 -24.19 -40.05 21.32
C GLU A 145 -25.32 -39.23 21.99
N ASP A 146 -25.96 -38.30 21.25
CA ASP A 146 -27.21 -37.59 21.61
C ASP A 146 -28.45 -38.23 20.94
#